data_AF-A0A2T9X4B0-F1
#
_entry.id   AF-A0A2T9X4B0-F1
#
_cell.length_a   1.000
_cell.length_b   1.000
_cell.length_c   1.000
_cell.angle_alpha   90.00
_cell.angle_beta   90.00
_cell.angle_gamma   90.00
#
_symmetry.space_group_name_H-M   'P 1'
#
loop_
_entity.id
_entity.type
_entity.pdbx_description
1 polymer ?
#
loop_
_entity_poly.entity_id
_entity_poly.type
_entity_poly.pdbx_seq_one_letter_code
_entity_poly.pdbx_strand_id
1 'polypeptide(L)'
;MESQLPKFTREPEKYSRLRLLEALQELYLSIEMLKEGYTRNSASKLFLSWKALMSSLVVSNFNKIIEKKKKEGKENDIKWYLRIGYSAPTTGLMGIARDLEDLGFKGLVNLTTAMLGIHKYAYNGLDEDISPFHSRKDAIIALKELIKSEIDIVNVNSLDEEEKELLEKIKKEIDKL
;
A
#
# COMPACT_ATOMS: atom_id res chain seq x y z
N MET A 1 1.17 -3.08 -20.97
CA MET A 1 2.20 -4.12 -21.19
C MET A 1 2.99 -4.21 -19.91
N GLU A 2 3.06 -5.37 -19.26
CA GLU A 2 3.86 -5.54 -18.04
C GLU A 2 5.34 -5.25 -18.39
N SER A 3 5.88 -4.16 -17.88
CA SER A 3 7.29 -3.84 -18.01
C SER A 3 8.03 -4.27 -16.74
N GLN A 4 9.23 -4.83 -16.89
CA GLN A 4 10.04 -5.17 -15.73
C GLN A 4 10.34 -3.88 -14.94
N LEU A 5 10.07 -3.89 -13.63
CA LEU A 5 10.45 -2.78 -12.76
C LEU A 5 11.95 -2.51 -12.91
N PRO A 6 12.37 -1.25 -13.11
CA PRO A 6 13.78 -0.92 -13.19
C PRO A 6 14.47 -1.24 -11.87
N LYS A 7 15.79 -1.35 -11.87
CA LYS A 7 16.52 -1.47 -10.61
C LYS A 7 16.37 -0.16 -9.83
N PHE A 8 15.78 -0.19 -8.64
CA PHE A 8 15.59 1.02 -7.82
C PHE A 8 16.91 1.76 -7.55
N THR A 9 18.04 1.04 -7.46
CA THR A 9 19.37 1.63 -7.27
C THR A 9 19.88 2.43 -8.48
N ARG A 10 19.29 2.23 -9.66
CA ARG A 10 19.66 2.94 -10.90
C ARG A 10 18.65 4.02 -11.26
N GLU A 11 17.36 3.71 -11.15
CA GLU A 11 16.26 4.60 -11.53
C GLU A 11 15.20 4.65 -10.41
N PRO A 12 15.52 5.23 -9.23
CA PRO A 12 14.63 5.22 -8.07
C PRO A 12 13.32 5.96 -8.32
N GLU A 13 13.37 7.09 -9.04
CA GLU A 13 12.19 7.88 -9.37
C GLU A 13 11.21 7.09 -10.24
N LYS A 14 11.71 6.50 -11.34
CA LYS A 14 10.91 5.66 -12.24
C LYS A 14 10.37 4.41 -11.53
N TYR A 15 11.18 3.78 -10.68
CA TYR A 15 10.72 2.66 -9.85
C TYR A 15 9.55 3.08 -8.95
N SER A 16 9.72 4.19 -8.23
CA SER A 16 8.72 4.71 -7.32
C SER A 16 7.40 5.07 -8.02
N ARG A 17 7.49 5.66 -9.23
CA ARG A 17 6.34 5.96 -10.10
C ARG A 17 5.60 4.71 -10.53
N LEU A 18 6.31 3.72 -11.05
CA LEU A 18 5.68 2.46 -11.47
C LEU A 18 5.00 1.74 -10.29
N ARG A 19 5.58 1.81 -9.08
CA ARG A 19 4.92 1.28 -7.87
C ARG A 19 3.69 2.08 -7.45
N LEU A 20 3.69 3.39 -7.67
CA LEU A 20 2.50 4.22 -7.42
C LEU A 20 1.38 3.89 -8.42
N LEU A 21 1.70 3.81 -9.71
CA LEU A 21 0.76 3.40 -10.74
C LEU A 21 0.19 2.00 -10.46
N GLU A 22 1.04 1.04 -10.07
CA GLU A 22 0.61 -0.30 -9.64
C GLU A 22 -0.33 -0.24 -8.45
N ALA A 23 -0.06 0.61 -7.45
CA ALA A 23 -0.96 0.82 -6.32
C ALA A 23 -2.34 1.28 -6.80
N LEU A 24 -2.40 2.34 -7.61
CA LEU A 24 -3.66 2.85 -8.14
C LEU A 24 -4.41 1.81 -8.97
N GLN A 25 -3.72 1.02 -9.79
CA GLN A 25 -4.34 -0.05 -10.58
C GLN A 25 -4.93 -1.16 -9.69
N GLU A 26 -4.19 -1.60 -8.68
CA GLU A 26 -4.66 -2.61 -7.73
C GLU A 26 -5.82 -2.09 -6.87
N LEU A 27 -5.79 -0.81 -6.49
CA LEU A 27 -6.88 -0.14 -5.77
C LEU A 27 -8.15 -0.06 -6.62
N TYR A 28 -8.02 0.30 -7.90
CA TYR A 28 -9.13 0.28 -8.85
C TYR A 28 -9.72 -1.13 -8.98
N LEU A 29 -8.87 -2.15 -9.16
CA LEU A 29 -9.32 -3.54 -9.22
C LEU A 29 -10.01 -3.99 -7.93
N SER A 30 -9.54 -3.53 -6.76
CA SER A 30 -10.19 -3.81 -5.48
C SER A 30 -11.63 -3.29 -5.44
N ILE A 31 -11.86 -2.08 -5.96
CA ILE A 31 -13.20 -1.47 -6.08
C ILE A 31 -14.09 -2.28 -7.03
N GLU A 32 -13.58 -2.65 -8.20
CA GLU A 32 -14.35 -3.44 -9.17
C GLU A 32 -14.76 -4.81 -8.60
N MET A 33 -13.83 -5.49 -7.90
CA MET A 33 -14.13 -6.75 -7.23
C MET A 33 -15.19 -6.58 -6.14
N LEU A 34 -15.18 -5.44 -5.43
CA LEU A 34 -16.15 -5.15 -4.38
C LEU A 34 -17.56 -4.92 -4.93
N LYS A 35 -17.68 -4.23 -6.07
CA LYS A 35 -18.96 -4.01 -6.78
C LYS A 35 -19.61 -5.32 -7.21
N GLU A 36 -18.81 -6.22 -7.75
CA GLU A 36 -19.26 -7.57 -8.14
C GLU A 36 -19.47 -8.50 -6.93
N GLY A 37 -19.18 -8.01 -5.72
CA GLY A 37 -19.43 -8.73 -4.49
C GLY A 37 -18.33 -9.70 -4.06
N TYR A 38 -17.19 -9.72 -4.74
CA TYR A 38 -16.03 -10.56 -4.41
C TYR A 38 -15.17 -9.93 -3.31
N THR A 39 -15.68 -9.91 -2.08
CA THR A 39 -15.06 -9.23 -0.93
C THR A 39 -13.66 -9.74 -0.60
N ARG A 40 -13.41 -11.05 -0.69
CA ARG A 40 -12.07 -11.64 -0.45
C ARG A 40 -11.06 -11.22 -1.53
N ASN A 41 -11.48 -11.20 -2.79
CA ASN A 41 -10.65 -10.76 -3.90
C ASN A 41 -10.36 -9.26 -3.82
N SER A 42 -11.37 -8.47 -3.44
CA SER A 42 -11.21 -7.04 -3.15
C SER A 42 -10.18 -6.82 -2.04
N ALA A 43 -10.24 -7.59 -0.95
CA ALA A 43 -9.25 -7.52 0.13
C ALA A 43 -7.83 -7.88 -0.31
N SER A 44 -7.66 -8.92 -1.14
CA SER A 44 -6.36 -9.26 -1.75
C SER A 44 -5.82 -8.10 -2.57
N LYS A 45 -6.64 -7.50 -3.42
CA LYS A 45 -6.26 -6.38 -4.30
C LYS A 45 -5.93 -5.12 -3.51
N LEU A 46 -6.70 -4.80 -2.48
CA LEU A 46 -6.41 -3.68 -1.57
C LEU A 46 -5.07 -3.89 -0.86
N PHE A 47 -4.79 -5.09 -0.39
CA PHE A 47 -3.50 -5.36 0.26
C PHE A 47 -2.30 -5.28 -0.70
N LEU A 48 -2.47 -5.70 -1.96
CA LEU A 48 -1.44 -5.51 -2.99
C LEU A 48 -1.21 -4.03 -3.30
N SER A 49 -2.29 -3.24 -3.39
CA SER A 49 -2.23 -1.79 -3.51
C SER A 49 -1.40 -1.17 -2.39
N TRP A 50 -1.72 -1.52 -1.14
CA TRP A 50 -0.99 -1.02 0.03
C TRP A 50 0.51 -1.29 -0.05
N LYS A 51 0.91 -2.50 -0.46
CA LYS A 51 2.34 -2.84 -0.61
C LYS A 51 3.01 -2.03 -1.72
N ALA A 52 2.30 -1.76 -2.81
CA ALA A 52 2.80 -0.94 -3.91
C ALA A 52 2.97 0.52 -3.47
N LEU A 53 1.99 1.08 -2.77
CA LEU A 53 2.07 2.42 -2.21
C LEU A 53 3.23 2.55 -1.21
N MET A 54 3.34 1.63 -0.25
CA MET A 54 4.42 1.64 0.74
C MET A 54 5.81 1.55 0.10
N SER A 55 5.95 0.75 -0.96
CA SER A 55 7.19 0.65 -1.73
C SER A 55 7.53 1.96 -2.47
N SER A 56 6.54 2.61 -3.08
CA SER A 56 6.69 3.93 -3.69
C SER A 56 7.14 4.98 -2.65
N LEU A 57 6.46 5.05 -1.50
CA LEU A 57 6.81 5.97 -0.42
C LEU A 57 8.23 5.74 0.13
N VAL A 58 8.63 4.49 0.33
CA VAL A 58 9.99 4.14 0.76
C VAL A 58 11.02 4.61 -0.25
N VAL A 59 10.83 4.33 -1.54
CA VAL A 59 11.83 4.67 -2.55
C VAL A 59 11.93 6.18 -2.75
N SER A 60 10.79 6.90 -2.77
CA SER A 60 10.78 8.37 -2.83
C SER A 60 11.44 9.04 -1.62
N ASN A 61 11.49 8.36 -0.48
CA ASN A 61 12.09 8.88 0.76
C ASN A 61 13.36 8.13 1.19
N PHE A 62 13.94 7.31 0.30
CA PHE A 62 14.95 6.32 0.66
C PHE A 62 16.15 6.96 1.34
N ASN A 63 16.66 8.07 0.80
CA ASN A 63 17.82 8.77 1.35
C ASN A 63 17.58 9.27 2.78
N LYS A 64 16.36 9.78 3.07
CA LYS A 64 15.99 10.25 4.42
C LYS A 64 15.92 9.09 5.42
N ILE A 65 15.34 7.97 5.00
CA ILE A 65 15.28 6.74 5.81
C ILE A 65 16.71 6.27 6.13
N ILE A 66 17.57 6.14 5.12
CA ILE A 66 18.95 5.67 5.31
C ILE A 66 19.76 6.64 6.17
N GLU A 67 19.65 7.95 5.95
CA GLU A 67 20.36 8.94 6.77
C GLU A 67 19.95 8.86 8.24
N LYS A 68 18.64 8.72 8.52
CA LYS A 68 18.14 8.53 9.88
C LYS A 68 18.70 7.25 10.52
N LYS A 69 18.63 6.12 9.83
CA LYS A 69 19.18 4.84 10.32
C LYS A 69 20.68 4.90 10.58
N LYS A 70 21.44 5.63 9.76
CA LYS A 70 22.87 5.88 9.98
C LYS A 70 23.11 6.63 11.29
N LYS A 71 22.35 7.71 11.53
CA LYS A 71 22.43 8.48 12.78
C LYS A 71 22.08 7.64 14.01
N GLU A 72 21.18 6.67 13.86
CA GLU A 72 20.78 5.73 14.92
C GLU A 72 21.73 4.52 15.06
N GLY A 73 22.78 4.40 14.23
CA GLY A 73 23.70 3.25 14.26
C GLY A 73 23.09 1.93 13.78
N LYS A 74 21.97 1.97 13.03
CA LYS A 74 21.22 0.77 12.59
C LYS A 74 21.72 0.23 11.24
N GLU A 75 22.96 -0.23 11.20
CA GLU A 75 23.60 -0.73 9.97
C GLU A 75 22.88 -1.93 9.35
N ASN A 76 22.30 -2.80 10.17
CA ASN A 76 21.53 -3.95 9.67
C ASN A 76 20.23 -3.52 8.96
N ASP A 77 19.54 -2.49 9.45
CA ASP A 77 18.34 -1.94 8.82
C ASP A 77 18.70 -1.34 7.45
N ILE A 78 19.83 -0.63 7.35
CA ILE A 78 20.32 -0.06 6.08
C ILE A 78 20.53 -1.16 5.05
N LYS A 79 21.26 -2.22 5.43
CA LYS A 79 21.49 -3.38 4.56
C LYS A 79 20.18 -4.06 4.17
N TRP A 80 19.22 -4.14 5.09
CA TRP A 80 17.91 -4.71 4.81
C TRP A 80 17.12 -3.87 3.80
N TYR A 81 17.11 -2.55 3.93
CA TYR A 81 16.45 -1.64 2.98
C TYR A 81 17.06 -1.72 1.58
N LEU A 82 18.39 -1.75 1.48
CA LEU A 82 19.09 -1.90 0.20
C LEU A 82 18.82 -3.26 -0.46
N ARG A 83 18.63 -4.31 0.33
CA ARG A 83 18.40 -5.67 -0.18
C ARG A 83 16.95 -5.94 -0.55
N ILE A 84 16.00 -5.55 0.30
CA ILE A 84 14.58 -5.94 0.13
C ILE A 84 13.59 -4.92 0.70
N GLY A 85 13.94 -4.08 1.67
CA GLY A 85 12.98 -3.17 2.29
C GLY A 85 12.33 -2.19 1.32
N TYR A 86 13.03 -1.82 0.25
CA TYR A 86 12.50 -0.98 -0.83
C TYR A 86 11.24 -1.57 -1.52
N SER A 87 11.07 -2.90 -1.52
CA SER A 87 9.93 -3.57 -2.17
C SER A 87 8.73 -3.77 -1.25
N ALA A 88 8.80 -3.29 0.00
CA ALA A 88 7.76 -3.43 1.01
C ALA A 88 7.27 -4.88 1.23
N PRO A 89 8.17 -5.82 1.60
CA PRO A 89 7.78 -7.18 1.92
C PRO A 89 6.81 -7.21 3.11
N THR A 90 5.84 -8.14 3.10
CA THR A 90 4.78 -8.22 4.12
C THR A 90 5.33 -8.27 5.55
N THR A 91 6.40 -9.05 5.77
CA THR A 91 7.06 -9.19 7.08
C THR A 91 7.76 -7.91 7.56
N GLY A 92 8.05 -6.97 6.66
CA GLY A 92 8.70 -5.69 6.97
C GLY A 92 7.75 -4.50 7.05
N LEU A 93 6.47 -4.65 6.68
CA LEU A 93 5.54 -3.52 6.55
C LEU A 93 5.40 -2.69 7.83
N MET A 94 5.34 -3.32 9.01
CA MET A 94 5.24 -2.59 10.27
C MET A 94 6.49 -1.75 10.58
N GLY A 95 7.68 -2.24 10.22
CA GLY A 95 8.93 -1.48 10.37
C GLY A 95 8.95 -0.30 9.40
N ILE A 96 8.57 -0.55 8.14
CA ILE A 96 8.47 0.48 7.11
C ILE A 96 7.47 1.56 7.49
N ALA A 97 6.30 1.19 8.00
CA ALA A 97 5.28 2.13 8.43
C ALA A 97 5.82 3.08 9.50
N ARG A 98 6.48 2.56 10.54
CA ARG A 98 7.11 3.40 11.58
C ARG A 98 8.15 4.34 10.99
N ASP A 99 9.02 3.82 10.13
CA ASP A 99 10.08 4.63 9.50
C ASP A 99 9.51 5.74 8.59
N LEU A 100 8.35 5.53 7.98
CA LEU A 100 7.63 6.56 7.23
C LEU A 100 6.86 7.53 8.15
N GLU A 101 6.22 7.08 9.22
CA GLU A 101 5.58 7.98 10.20
C GLU A 101 6.59 8.95 10.81
N ASP A 102 7.80 8.45 11.09
CA ASP A 102 8.95 9.21 11.54
C ASP A 102 9.41 10.31 10.57
N LEU A 103 9.02 10.22 9.29
CA LEU A 103 9.23 11.24 8.27
C LEU A 103 8.02 12.16 8.06
N GLY A 104 6.96 11.97 8.86
CA GLY A 104 5.76 12.81 8.88
C GLY A 104 4.51 12.20 8.23
N PHE A 105 4.58 10.97 7.71
CA PHE A 105 3.41 10.29 7.14
C PHE A 105 2.52 9.73 8.26
N LYS A 106 1.60 10.53 8.79
CA LYS A 106 0.81 10.17 9.99
C LYS A 106 -0.15 9.00 9.73
N GLY A 107 -0.27 8.08 10.69
CA GLY A 107 -1.30 7.05 10.74
C GLY A 107 -0.96 5.76 9.98
N LEU A 108 0.19 5.68 9.31
CA LEU A 108 0.60 4.50 8.55
C LEU A 108 0.75 3.24 9.40
N VAL A 109 1.12 3.33 10.67
CA VAL A 109 1.27 2.15 11.54
C VAL A 109 -0.10 1.51 11.82
N ASN A 110 -1.09 2.33 12.16
CA ASN A 110 -2.45 1.87 12.41
C ASN A 110 -3.08 1.34 11.13
N LEU A 111 -2.93 2.07 10.01
CA LEU A 111 -3.44 1.61 8.71
C LEU A 111 -2.76 0.33 8.25
N THR A 112 -1.44 0.19 8.40
CA THR A 112 -0.73 -1.06 8.08
C THR A 112 -1.25 -2.23 8.92
N THR A 113 -1.57 -2.00 10.18
CA THR A 113 -2.15 -3.04 11.06
C THR A 113 -3.50 -3.50 10.52
N ALA A 114 -4.37 -2.57 10.13
CA ALA A 114 -5.66 -2.89 9.51
C ALA A 114 -5.48 -3.59 8.15
N MET A 115 -4.51 -3.14 7.33
CA MET A 115 -4.17 -3.75 6.05
C MET A 115 -3.68 -5.21 6.20
N LEU A 116 -2.91 -5.51 7.26
CA LEU A 116 -2.55 -6.89 7.61
C LEU A 116 -3.77 -7.71 8.07
N GLY A 117 -4.77 -7.06 8.68
CA GLY A 117 -6.06 -7.67 9.00
C GLY A 117 -6.81 -8.10 7.74
N ILE A 118 -7.02 -7.19 6.77
CA ILE A 118 -7.70 -7.55 5.51
C ILE A 118 -6.93 -8.61 4.71
N HIS A 119 -5.59 -8.65 4.84
CA HIS A 119 -4.79 -9.70 4.22
C HIS A 119 -5.13 -11.08 4.80
N LYS A 120 -5.30 -11.19 6.12
CA LYS A 120 -5.78 -12.44 6.76
C LYS A 120 -7.19 -12.79 6.29
N TYR A 121 -8.09 -11.81 6.24
CA TYR A 121 -9.45 -11.99 5.72
C TYR A 121 -9.46 -12.54 4.28
N ALA A 122 -8.57 -12.05 3.41
CA ALA A 122 -8.50 -12.50 2.03
C ALA A 122 -8.29 -14.03 1.92
N TYR A 123 -7.43 -14.60 2.76
CA TYR A 123 -7.17 -16.05 2.79
C TYR A 123 -8.24 -16.83 3.56
N ASN A 124 -8.74 -16.28 4.66
CA ASN A 124 -9.54 -17.04 5.62
C ASN A 124 -11.05 -16.84 5.45
N GLY A 125 -11.48 -15.85 4.66
CA GLY A 125 -12.90 -15.55 4.49
C GLY A 125 -13.55 -15.14 5.82
N LEU A 126 -14.73 -15.67 6.13
CA LEU A 126 -15.48 -15.33 7.34
C LEU A 126 -15.25 -16.32 8.50
N ASP A 127 -14.17 -17.10 8.44
CA ASP A 127 -13.83 -18.06 9.48
C ASP A 127 -13.67 -17.36 10.85
N GLU A 128 -14.44 -17.82 11.84
CA GLU A 128 -14.54 -17.17 13.15
C GLU A 128 -13.26 -17.23 13.99
N ASP A 129 -12.42 -18.25 13.79
CA ASP A 129 -11.24 -18.47 14.60
C ASP A 129 -10.03 -17.70 14.07
N ILE A 130 -9.96 -17.47 12.75
CA ILE A 130 -8.74 -17.00 12.08
C ILE A 130 -8.94 -15.77 11.19
N SER A 131 -10.16 -15.23 11.10
CA SER A 131 -10.46 -14.01 10.34
C SER A 131 -10.82 -12.84 11.25
N PRO A 132 -10.47 -11.58 10.89
CA PRO A 132 -10.93 -10.40 11.62
C PRO A 132 -12.39 -10.03 11.36
N PHE A 133 -13.07 -10.65 10.39
CA PHE A 133 -14.47 -10.35 10.07
C PHE A 133 -15.32 -11.62 10.11
N HIS A 134 -16.48 -11.51 10.75
CA HIS A 134 -17.45 -12.61 10.88
C HIS A 134 -18.72 -12.37 10.07
N SER A 135 -18.82 -11.22 9.40
CA SER A 135 -19.89 -10.95 8.44
C SER A 135 -19.35 -10.28 7.18
N ARG A 136 -20.01 -10.57 6.06
CA ARG A 136 -19.70 -9.91 4.77
C ARG A 136 -19.97 -8.40 4.84
N LYS A 137 -20.96 -7.98 5.61
CA LYS A 137 -21.31 -6.56 5.80
C LYS A 137 -20.16 -5.80 6.44
N ASP A 138 -19.59 -6.33 7.53
CA ASP A 138 -18.49 -5.68 8.25
C ASP A 138 -17.22 -5.64 7.39
N ALA A 139 -16.93 -6.72 6.65
CA ALA A 139 -15.82 -6.75 5.71
C ALA A 139 -15.97 -5.67 4.62
N ILE A 140 -17.17 -5.49 4.05
CA ILE A 140 -17.43 -4.44 3.05
C ILE A 140 -17.21 -3.04 3.64
N ILE A 141 -17.71 -2.77 4.86
CA ILE A 141 -17.53 -1.48 5.53
C ILE A 141 -16.05 -1.18 5.71
N ALA A 142 -15.29 -2.13 6.28
CA ALA A 142 -13.87 -1.96 6.52
C ALA A 142 -13.07 -1.78 5.21
N LEU A 143 -13.38 -2.53 4.16
CA LEU A 143 -12.73 -2.37 2.85
C LEU A 143 -12.96 -0.97 2.28
N LYS A 144 -14.19 -0.44 2.34
CA LYS A 144 -14.48 0.92 1.86
C LYS A 144 -13.71 1.98 2.64
N GLU A 145 -13.66 1.87 3.96
CA GLU A 145 -12.92 2.82 4.81
C GLU A 145 -11.42 2.78 4.55
N LEU A 146 -10.84 1.59 4.36
CA LEU A 146 -9.42 1.43 4.06
C LEU A 146 -9.06 1.90 2.66
N ILE A 147 -9.93 1.69 1.65
CA ILE A 147 -9.75 2.26 0.31
C ILE A 147 -9.69 3.78 0.39
N LYS A 148 -10.62 4.41 1.11
CA LYS A 148 -10.64 5.88 1.28
C LYS A 148 -9.38 6.37 2.02
N SER A 149 -8.98 5.66 3.06
CA SER A 149 -7.76 5.99 3.82
C SER A 149 -6.50 5.90 2.97
N GLU A 150 -6.43 4.92 2.05
CA GLU A 150 -5.31 4.81 1.11
C GLU A 150 -5.31 5.95 0.09
N ILE A 151 -6.47 6.32 -0.45
CA ILE A 151 -6.64 7.48 -1.36
C ILE A 151 -6.12 8.77 -0.70
N ASP A 152 -6.41 8.97 0.58
CA ASP A 152 -6.01 10.17 1.32
C ASP A 152 -4.48 10.28 1.53
N ILE A 153 -3.76 9.16 1.47
CA ILE A 153 -2.29 9.14 1.54
C ILE A 153 -1.66 9.55 0.20
N VAL A 154 -2.34 9.32 -0.92
CA VAL A 154 -1.80 9.63 -2.25
C VAL A 154 -1.65 11.14 -2.41
N ASN A 155 -0.41 11.61 -2.52
CA ASN A 155 -0.12 13.03 -2.71
C ASN A 155 -0.39 13.46 -4.16
N VAL A 156 -1.57 14.06 -4.39
CA VAL A 156 -2.04 14.52 -5.71
C VAL A 156 -1.05 15.46 -6.40
N ASN A 157 -0.34 16.31 -5.65
CA ASN A 157 0.61 17.29 -6.22
C ASN A 157 1.83 16.61 -6.86
N SER A 158 2.09 15.36 -6.47
CA SER A 158 3.21 14.62 -7.04
C SER A 158 2.81 13.89 -8.31
N LEU A 159 1.54 13.69 -8.64
CA LEU A 159 1.11 12.78 -9.72
C LEU A 159 1.38 13.31 -11.13
N ASP A 160 1.65 12.41 -12.07
CA ASP A 160 1.56 12.71 -13.51
C ASP A 160 0.11 12.64 -14.02
N GLU A 161 -0.12 12.93 -15.30
CA GLU A 161 -1.48 12.97 -15.85
C GLU A 161 -2.18 11.60 -15.85
N GLU A 162 -1.46 10.50 -16.15
CA GLU A 162 -2.04 9.15 -16.12
C GLU A 162 -2.44 8.76 -14.69
N GLU A 163 -1.56 9.04 -13.71
CA GLU A 163 -1.81 8.79 -12.30
C GLU A 163 -3.00 9.63 -11.77
N LYS A 164 -3.13 10.88 -12.20
CA LYS A 164 -4.26 11.76 -11.84
C LYS A 164 -5.58 11.24 -12.39
N GLU A 165 -5.63 10.94 -13.69
CA GLU A 165 -6.83 10.41 -14.34
C GLU A 165 -7.31 9.12 -13.66
N LEU A 166 -6.36 8.22 -13.35
CA LEU A 166 -6.69 6.99 -12.64
C LEU A 166 -7.17 7.24 -11.22
N LEU A 167 -6.54 8.15 -10.47
CA LEU A 167 -6.99 8.51 -9.12
C LEU A 167 -8.39 9.15 -9.13
N GLU A 168 -8.69 10.02 -10.08
CA GLU A 168 -10.03 10.61 -10.24
C GLU A 168 -11.07 9.54 -10.55
N LYS A 169 -10.74 8.59 -11.43
CA LYS A 169 -11.59 7.43 -11.70
C LYS A 169 -11.85 6.61 -10.44
N ILE A 170 -10.81 6.30 -9.67
CA ILE A 170 -10.91 5.57 -8.39
C ILE A 170 -11.86 6.29 -7.43
N LYS A 171 -11.69 7.59 -7.23
CA LYS A 171 -12.56 8.42 -6.38
C LYS A 171 -14.02 8.36 -6.82
N LYS A 172 -14.28 8.49 -8.12
CA LYS A 172 -15.63 8.38 -8.68
C LYS A 172 -16.24 6.99 -8.47
N GLU A 173 -15.44 5.92 -8.57
CA GLU A 173 -15.96 4.56 -8.43
C GLU A 173 -16.20 4.16 -6.97
N ILE A 174 -15.39 4.62 -6.01
CA ILE A 174 -15.62 4.36 -4.58
C ILE A 174 -16.84 5.11 -4.05
N ASP A 175 -17.17 6.29 -4.57
CA ASP A 175 -18.35 7.05 -4.16
C ASP A 175 -19.68 6.42 -4.59
N LYS A 176 -19.64 5.49 -5.57
CA LYS A 176 -20.82 4.73 -6.01
C LYS A 176 -21.09 3.47 -5.19
N LEU A 177 -20.15 3.08 -4.34
CA LEU A 177 -20.20 1.84 -3.55
C LEU A 177 -20.96 2.03 -2.25
#